data_AF-A0A6I4UZL4-F1
#
_entry.id   AF-A0A6I4UZL4-F1
#
_cell.length_a   1.000
_cell.length_b   1.000
_cell.length_c   1.000
_cell.angle_alpha   90.00
_cell.angle_beta   90.00
_cell.angle_gamma   90.00
#
_symmetry.space_group_name_H-M   'P 1'
#
loop_
_entity.id
_entity.type
_entity.pdbx_description
1 polymer ?
#
loop_
_entity_poly.entity_id
_entity_poly.type
_entity_poly.pdbx_seq_one_letter_code
_entity_poly.pdbx_strand_id
1 'polypeptide(L)'
;MTKAIWTAVGLALAATTFSAPVHAGPFDKLKSKVKKIEKKAKEVEQTAAQAEDIVETVSGKKRRGSSRRAGVGRSADGSYCNANLGSNSNSPCSARAPDHVGGAGPVPAKFTGQLNCANLGIGNAFVGRDGKYTFSKGISTEERSGLIERRDVQATNGCLYSGLAVGDVLYVEVDKAKYDKHAYSIQCVSYDGSEQLDNVNGPRINNYKGKDVMLHTGHSLGYEPTATGSNSQRSGAYDALLNKRGRTMLTFNFGALHTDKSGTDFFCQWFNDKTGKSALAVAYRRGPQG
;
A
#
# COMPACT_ATOMS: atom_id res chain seq x y z
N MET A 1 50.01 3.29 68.17
CA MET A 1 49.12 2.64 67.19
C MET A 1 49.99 2.05 66.08
N THR A 2 50.58 0.87 66.27
CA THR A 2 50.17 -0.45 65.68
C THR A 2 50.08 -0.42 64.15
N LYS A 3 51.17 -0.79 63.45
CA LYS A 3 51.43 -2.10 62.80
C LYS A 3 50.46 -2.45 61.66
N ALA A 4 50.96 -2.59 60.43
CA ALA A 4 51.22 -3.91 59.80
C ALA A 4 51.46 -3.80 58.27
N ILE A 5 52.54 -4.42 57.82
CA ILE A 5 52.80 -4.89 56.46
C ILE A 5 52.01 -6.19 56.28
N TRP A 6 51.25 -6.35 55.19
CA TRP A 6 50.82 -7.67 54.69
C TRP A 6 50.83 -7.70 53.15
N THR A 7 51.78 -8.47 52.65
CA THR A 7 51.76 -9.19 51.37
C THR A 7 50.72 -10.32 51.47
N ALA A 8 49.90 -10.58 50.43
CA ALA A 8 49.51 -11.94 50.01
C ALA A 8 48.44 -11.97 48.91
N VAL A 9 48.80 -12.70 47.84
CA VAL A 9 48.03 -13.79 47.22
C VAL A 9 46.79 -13.42 46.41
N GLY A 10 46.87 -13.74 45.12
CA GLY A 10 45.76 -13.70 44.19
C GLY A 10 44.69 -14.75 44.48
N LEU A 11 43.49 -14.46 44.02
CA LEU A 11 42.43 -15.43 43.86
C LEU A 11 41.89 -15.29 42.44
N ALA A 12 42.13 -16.32 41.63
CA ALA A 12 41.37 -16.58 40.44
C ALA A 12 39.92 -16.86 40.86
N LEU A 13 38.99 -16.00 40.43
CA LEU A 13 37.56 -16.27 40.47
C LEU A 13 37.09 -16.49 39.05
N ALA A 14 36.94 -17.77 38.71
CA ALA A 14 36.11 -18.22 37.62
C ALA A 14 34.66 -17.78 37.92
N ALA A 15 34.18 -16.77 37.23
CA ALA A 15 32.77 -16.42 37.18
C ALA A 15 32.14 -17.11 35.97
N THR A 16 31.59 -18.30 36.21
CA THR A 16 30.54 -18.86 35.37
C THR A 16 29.28 -18.03 35.57
N THR A 17 28.89 -17.24 34.57
CA THR A 17 27.53 -16.69 34.50
C THR A 17 26.92 -16.99 33.14
N PHE A 18 25.99 -17.94 33.19
CA PHE A 18 24.80 -18.10 32.38
C PHE A 18 24.59 -17.11 31.22
N SER A 19 24.47 -17.71 30.05
CA SER A 19 23.89 -17.15 28.82
C SER A 19 22.56 -16.44 29.12
N ALA A 20 22.51 -15.13 28.90
CA ALA A 20 21.28 -14.47 28.49
C ALA A 20 21.19 -14.58 26.96
N PRO A 21 20.07 -15.03 26.37
CA PRO A 21 19.92 -15.01 24.93
C PRO A 21 19.90 -13.55 24.48
N VAL A 22 20.87 -13.17 23.65
CA VAL A 22 20.80 -11.95 22.85
C VAL A 22 19.46 -12.02 22.11
N HIS A 23 18.52 -11.15 22.49
CA HIS A 23 17.30 -10.94 21.74
C HIS A 23 17.70 -10.54 20.32
N ALA A 24 17.65 -11.51 19.40
CA ALA A 24 17.73 -11.28 17.97
C ALA A 24 16.66 -10.24 17.62
N GLY A 25 17.10 -9.07 17.16
CA GLY A 25 16.19 -8.02 16.75
C GLY A 25 15.33 -8.52 15.58
N PRO A 26 14.13 -7.96 15.37
CA PRO A 26 13.25 -8.36 14.26
C PRO A 26 13.93 -8.29 12.88
N PHE A 27 15.04 -7.55 12.77
CA PHE A 27 15.86 -7.42 11.56
C PHE A 27 16.85 -8.57 11.30
N ASP A 28 17.17 -9.43 12.27
CA ASP A 28 18.11 -10.55 12.07
C ASP A 28 17.47 -11.72 11.30
N LYS A 29 16.16 -11.91 11.47
CA LYS A 29 15.36 -12.82 10.64
C LYS A 29 15.24 -12.32 9.19
N LEU A 30 15.26 -11.01 8.97
CA LEU A 30 15.31 -10.41 7.64
C LEU A 30 16.68 -10.61 6.98
N LYS A 31 17.79 -10.35 7.70
CA LYS A 31 19.16 -10.59 7.18
C LYS A 31 19.40 -12.05 6.79
N SER A 32 18.90 -13.01 7.57
CA SER A 32 19.03 -14.44 7.25
C SER A 32 18.17 -14.89 6.05
N LYS A 33 17.00 -14.26 5.85
CA LYS A 33 16.17 -14.50 4.64
C LYS A 33 16.79 -13.88 3.39
N VAL A 34 17.34 -12.66 3.48
CA VAL A 34 18.05 -12.00 2.37
C VAL A 34 19.28 -12.80 1.94
N LYS A 35 20.11 -13.27 2.89
CA LYS A 35 21.25 -14.17 2.57
C LYS A 35 20.83 -15.48 1.89
N LYS A 36 19.68 -16.05 2.25
CA LYS A 36 19.15 -17.26 1.59
C LYS A 36 18.64 -16.97 0.18
N ILE A 37 18.08 -15.79 -0.07
CA ILE A 37 17.62 -15.37 -1.39
C ILE A 37 18.81 -15.06 -2.29
N GLU A 38 19.83 -14.35 -1.81
CA GLU A 38 21.08 -14.12 -2.56
C GLU A 38 21.80 -15.43 -2.91
N LYS A 39 21.82 -16.40 -1.98
CA LYS A 39 22.43 -17.71 -2.25
C LYS A 39 21.64 -18.48 -3.32
N LYS A 40 20.31 -18.43 -3.29
CA LYS A 40 19.46 -19.04 -4.32
C LYS A 40 19.53 -18.31 -5.66
N ALA A 41 19.68 -16.99 -5.67
CA ALA A 41 19.88 -16.21 -6.89
C ALA A 41 21.23 -16.54 -7.54
N LYS A 42 22.30 -16.69 -6.74
CA LYS A 42 23.62 -17.13 -7.23
C LYS A 42 23.64 -18.58 -7.72
N GLU A 43 22.83 -19.47 -7.13
CA GLU A 43 22.67 -20.85 -7.63
C GLU A 43 21.83 -20.93 -8.92
N VAL A 44 20.97 -19.93 -9.20
CA VAL A 44 20.17 -19.84 -10.44
C VAL A 44 20.93 -19.12 -11.57
N GLU A 45 21.94 -18.31 -11.26
CA GLU A 45 22.80 -17.64 -12.24
C GLU A 45 23.81 -18.58 -12.94
N GLN A 46 23.92 -19.85 -12.50
CA GLN A 46 24.85 -20.84 -13.08
C GLN A 46 24.19 -21.91 -13.98
N THR A 47 22.90 -21.81 -14.30
CA THR A 47 22.25 -22.71 -15.26
C THR A 47 21.20 -21.97 -16.08
N ALA A 48 21.68 -21.11 -16.98
CA ALA A 48 20.86 -20.47 -18.00
C ALA A 48 21.08 -21.17 -19.35
N ALA A 49 20.33 -22.24 -19.61
CA ALA A 49 19.93 -22.66 -20.96
C ALA A 49 18.86 -23.78 -20.83
N GLN A 50 17.67 -23.48 -21.35
CA GLN A 50 16.58 -24.43 -21.67
C GLN A 50 15.82 -25.07 -20.49
N ALA A 51 14.61 -24.56 -20.22
CA ALA A 51 13.42 -25.34 -19.84
C ALA A 51 12.21 -24.38 -19.64
N GLU A 52 11.69 -23.86 -20.75
CA GLU A 52 10.25 -23.66 -20.83
C GLU A 52 9.62 -25.06 -20.99
N ASP A 53 8.54 -25.33 -20.26
CA ASP A 53 7.72 -26.53 -20.37
C ASP A 53 8.36 -27.85 -19.85
N ILE A 54 8.37 -28.07 -18.53
CA ILE A 54 8.33 -29.37 -17.79
C ILE A 54 8.44 -29.03 -16.27
N VAL A 55 7.35 -28.66 -15.60
CA VAL A 55 7.04 -29.09 -14.21
C VAL A 55 5.51 -29.08 -14.01
N GLU A 56 4.75 -29.49 -15.03
CA GLU A 56 3.33 -29.85 -14.89
C GLU A 56 3.14 -31.35 -15.14
N THR A 57 4.00 -32.20 -14.58
CA THR A 57 3.70 -33.64 -14.41
C THR A 57 4.61 -34.18 -13.31
N VAL A 58 4.14 -35.18 -12.55
CA VAL A 58 4.87 -35.90 -11.48
C VAL A 58 4.79 -35.28 -10.07
N SER A 59 3.58 -35.19 -9.54
CA SER A 59 3.23 -35.88 -8.28
C SER A 59 1.72 -35.82 -8.05
N GLY A 60 1.02 -36.70 -8.77
CA GLY A 60 -0.41 -36.91 -8.57
C GLY A 60 -0.71 -37.45 -7.17
N LYS A 61 -1.44 -36.66 -6.38
CA LYS A 61 -2.35 -37.19 -5.36
C LYS A 61 -3.57 -36.29 -5.25
N LYS A 62 -4.67 -36.74 -5.84
CA LYS A 62 -6.02 -36.18 -5.65
C LYS A 62 -6.29 -36.02 -4.15
N ARG A 63 -6.45 -34.78 -3.69
CA ARG A 63 -7.24 -34.45 -2.51
C ARG A 63 -8.26 -33.37 -2.91
N ARG A 64 -9.52 -33.80 -2.94
CA ARG A 64 -10.70 -32.93 -2.81
C ARG A 64 -10.46 -32.02 -1.60
N GLY A 65 -10.45 -30.71 -1.83
CA GLY A 65 -10.25 -29.73 -0.76
C GLY A 65 -10.18 -28.32 -1.32
N SER A 66 -11.36 -27.72 -1.55
CA SER A 66 -11.63 -26.29 -1.34
C SER A 66 -10.40 -25.35 -1.45
N SER A 67 -9.92 -25.09 -2.67
CA SER A 67 -9.10 -23.90 -2.91
C SER A 67 -10.06 -22.70 -2.92
N ARG A 68 -10.33 -22.14 -1.73
CA ARG A 68 -10.96 -20.82 -1.58
C ARG A 68 -9.96 -19.79 -2.12
N ARG A 69 -9.98 -19.65 -3.46
CA ARG A 69 -9.25 -18.61 -4.18
C ARG A 69 -9.71 -17.26 -3.65
N ALA A 70 -8.74 -16.40 -3.40
CA ALA A 70 -8.99 -15.07 -2.88
C ALA A 70 -10.01 -14.34 -3.78
N GLY A 71 -11.06 -13.91 -3.11
CA GLY A 71 -12.37 -13.57 -3.57
C GLY A 71 -12.45 -12.36 -4.46
N VAL A 72 -13.52 -12.47 -5.22
CA VAL A 72 -13.86 -11.67 -6.36
C VAL A 72 -14.80 -10.59 -5.86
N GLY A 73 -14.31 -9.36 -5.72
CA GLY A 73 -15.22 -8.23 -5.48
C GLY A 73 -16.06 -7.96 -6.72
N ARG A 74 -17.20 -7.27 -6.61
CA ARG A 74 -17.89 -6.72 -7.79
C ARG A 74 -17.52 -5.25 -7.95
N SER A 75 -17.06 -4.87 -9.14
CA SER A 75 -16.92 -3.47 -9.55
C SER A 75 -18.28 -2.75 -9.56
N ALA A 76 -18.28 -1.42 -9.60
CA ALA A 76 -19.49 -0.60 -9.71
C ALA A 76 -20.38 -0.92 -10.95
N ASP A 77 -19.83 -1.59 -11.97
CA ASP A 77 -20.53 -2.07 -13.16
C ASP A 77 -21.04 -3.52 -13.05
N GLY A 78 -20.89 -4.16 -11.88
CA GLY A 78 -21.29 -5.55 -11.64
C GLY A 78 -20.30 -6.60 -12.17
N SER A 79 -19.18 -6.19 -12.77
CA SER A 79 -18.13 -7.11 -13.24
C SER A 79 -17.36 -7.73 -12.08
N TYR A 80 -16.98 -8.99 -12.26
CA TYR A 80 -16.19 -9.77 -11.31
C TYR A 80 -14.74 -9.29 -11.29
N CYS A 81 -14.33 -8.65 -10.19
CA CYS A 81 -12.96 -8.26 -9.95
C CYS A 81 -12.12 -9.45 -9.56
N ASN A 82 -11.35 -9.99 -10.50
CA ASN A 82 -10.30 -10.93 -10.16
C ASN A 82 -9.16 -10.15 -9.48
N ALA A 83 -9.22 -10.06 -8.14
CA ALA A 83 -8.21 -9.39 -7.33
C ALA A 83 -6.83 -10.07 -7.42
N ASN A 84 -6.77 -11.27 -8.02
CA ASN A 84 -5.55 -12.04 -8.22
C ASN A 84 -5.18 -12.10 -9.71
N LEU A 85 -3.91 -11.79 -9.97
CA LEU A 85 -3.16 -12.05 -11.20
C LEU A 85 -3.45 -11.11 -12.38
N GLY A 86 -2.54 -10.14 -12.57
CA GLY A 86 -2.13 -9.70 -13.91
C GLY A 86 -3.18 -9.13 -14.86
N SER A 87 -4.36 -8.74 -14.39
CA SER A 87 -5.40 -8.25 -15.29
C SER A 87 -5.13 -6.80 -15.72
N ASN A 88 -4.82 -6.64 -17.01
CA ASN A 88 -4.72 -5.38 -17.74
C ASN A 88 -6.09 -4.71 -17.97
N SER A 89 -7.14 -5.13 -17.25
CA SER A 89 -8.49 -4.61 -17.40
C SER A 89 -8.61 -3.22 -16.76
N ASN A 90 -9.03 -2.26 -17.58
CA ASN A 90 -8.95 -0.81 -17.42
C ASN A 90 -9.87 -0.20 -16.34
N SER A 91 -10.33 -1.00 -15.39
CA SER A 91 -11.27 -0.62 -14.33
C SER A 91 -10.70 -0.98 -12.96
N PRO A 92 -10.41 0.01 -12.10
CA PRO A 92 -10.00 -0.22 -10.73
C PRO A 92 -11.13 -0.90 -9.96
N CYS A 93 -10.79 -1.93 -9.19
CA CYS A 93 -11.77 -2.61 -8.35
C CYS A 93 -12.18 -1.71 -7.19
N SER A 94 -13.42 -1.22 -7.25
CA SER A 94 -14.08 -0.48 -6.18
C SER A 94 -14.57 -1.46 -5.11
N ALA A 95 -14.22 -1.23 -3.84
CA ALA A 95 -15.01 -1.82 -2.78
C ALA A 95 -16.31 -1.02 -2.66
N ARG A 96 -17.45 -1.72 -2.72
CA ARG A 96 -18.72 -1.16 -2.25
C ARG A 96 -18.64 -1.12 -0.73
N ALA A 97 -19.00 0.00 -0.10
CA ALA A 97 -19.04 0.10 1.34
C ALA A 97 -20.03 -0.97 1.87
N PRO A 98 -19.61 -1.91 2.75
CA PRO A 98 -20.56 -2.58 3.60
C PRO A 98 -21.14 -1.53 4.55
N ASP A 99 -22.36 -1.73 5.00
CA ASP A 99 -22.99 -0.90 6.04
C ASP A 99 -22.19 -0.86 7.37
N HIS A 100 -21.06 -1.56 7.52
CA HIS A 100 -20.40 -1.75 8.81
C HIS A 100 -18.86 -1.90 8.74
N VAL A 101 -18.09 -0.83 8.54
CA VAL A 101 -16.81 -0.60 9.27
C VAL A 101 -16.34 0.85 9.04
N GLY A 102 -16.24 1.64 10.11
CA GLY A 102 -15.58 2.96 10.05
C GLY A 102 -14.10 2.82 9.67
N GLY A 103 -13.45 3.94 9.36
CA GLY A 103 -12.02 3.99 9.07
C GLY A 103 -11.15 3.47 10.23
N ALA A 104 -9.84 3.33 9.97
CA ALA A 104 -8.90 2.92 11.00
C ALA A 104 -9.01 3.80 12.26
N GLY A 105 -8.85 3.18 13.43
CA GLY A 105 -8.76 3.90 14.69
C GLY A 105 -7.52 4.81 14.77
N PRO A 106 -7.40 5.58 15.87
CA PRO A 106 -6.25 6.46 16.10
C PRO A 106 -4.93 5.73 15.93
N VAL A 107 -3.99 6.36 15.23
CA VAL A 107 -2.68 5.75 14.92
C VAL A 107 -1.88 5.56 16.22
N PRO A 108 -1.43 4.34 16.55
CA PRO A 108 -0.59 4.11 17.71
C PRO A 108 0.71 4.92 17.65
N ALA A 109 1.10 5.52 18.77
CA ALA A 109 2.26 6.41 18.86
C ALA A 109 3.59 5.78 18.39
N LYS A 110 3.72 4.45 18.52
CA LYS A 110 4.90 3.70 18.03
C LYS A 110 5.15 3.90 16.53
N PHE A 111 4.09 4.10 15.74
CA PHE A 111 4.22 4.28 14.30
C PHE A 111 4.51 5.73 13.93
N THR A 112 3.85 6.69 14.59
CA THR A 112 4.10 8.11 14.33
C THR A 112 5.50 8.54 14.79
N GLY A 113 6.00 7.99 15.90
CA GLY A 113 7.37 8.24 16.37
C GLY A 113 8.48 7.68 15.46
N GLN A 114 8.15 6.77 14.55
CA GLN A 114 9.08 6.19 13.58
C GLN A 114 8.90 6.77 12.16
N LEU A 115 7.94 7.67 11.97
CA LEU A 115 7.63 8.24 10.67
C LEU A 115 8.57 9.41 10.36
N ASN A 116 9.40 9.23 9.33
CA ASN A 116 10.20 10.31 8.74
C ASN A 116 9.68 10.63 7.35
N CYS A 117 9.24 11.86 7.10
CA CYS A 117 8.71 12.25 5.80
C CYS A 117 9.81 12.73 4.84
N ALA A 118 9.66 12.38 3.56
CA ALA A 118 10.56 12.81 2.48
C ALA A 118 10.37 14.28 2.06
N ASN A 119 9.35 14.97 2.59
CA ASN A 119 9.04 16.38 2.33
C ASN A 119 8.90 16.68 0.82
N LEU A 120 8.09 15.86 0.14
CA LEU A 120 7.88 15.94 -1.31
C LEU A 120 7.05 17.15 -1.79
N GLY A 121 6.73 18.10 -0.90
CA GLY A 121 5.82 19.20 -1.21
C GLY A 121 4.41 18.69 -1.48
N ILE A 122 3.70 18.30 -0.43
CA ILE A 122 2.31 17.84 -0.54
C ILE A 122 1.43 19.02 -1.00
N GLY A 123 0.66 18.79 -2.06
CA GLY A 123 -0.29 19.73 -2.63
C GLY A 123 -1.73 19.33 -2.34
N ASN A 124 -2.57 19.37 -3.36
CA ASN A 124 -3.98 18.95 -3.26
C ASN A 124 -4.07 17.49 -2.81
N ALA A 125 -4.94 17.20 -1.85
CA ALA A 125 -5.23 15.84 -1.42
C ALA A 125 -6.71 15.70 -1.04
N PHE A 126 -7.31 14.61 -1.47
CA PHE A 126 -8.69 14.27 -1.13
C PHE A 126 -8.83 12.76 -0.95
N VAL A 127 -9.83 12.37 -0.19
CA VAL A 127 -10.35 11.01 -0.19
C VAL A 127 -11.60 11.00 -1.05
N GLY A 128 -11.66 10.11 -2.03
CA GLY A 128 -12.84 9.89 -2.86
C GLY A 128 -13.22 8.43 -2.90
N ARG A 129 -14.26 8.12 -3.67
CA ARG A 129 -14.73 6.77 -3.91
C ARG A 129 -14.84 6.52 -5.40
N ASP A 130 -14.51 5.31 -5.83
CA ASP A 130 -14.81 4.93 -7.20
C ASP A 130 -16.32 4.73 -7.34
N GLY A 131 -16.91 5.43 -8.29
CA GLY A 131 -18.34 5.42 -8.48
C GLY A 131 -18.74 5.95 -9.84
N LYS A 132 -20.05 5.89 -10.08
CA LYS A 132 -20.67 6.29 -11.34
C LYS A 132 -21.16 7.73 -11.25
N TYR A 133 -21.07 8.42 -12.38
CA TYR A 133 -21.65 9.74 -12.58
C TYR A 133 -22.29 9.80 -13.96
N THR A 134 -23.23 10.71 -14.10
CA THR A 134 -23.92 10.97 -15.37
C THR A 134 -23.49 12.30 -15.97
N PHE A 135 -23.51 12.39 -17.28
CA PHE A 135 -23.38 13.64 -18.02
C PHE A 135 -24.31 13.61 -19.24
N SER A 136 -24.81 14.77 -19.64
CA SER A 136 -25.73 14.88 -20.77
C SER A 136 -25.03 15.41 -22.02
N LYS A 137 -25.33 14.80 -23.16
CA LYS A 137 -24.93 15.24 -24.49
C LYS A 137 -26.18 15.49 -25.33
N GLY A 138 -26.67 16.73 -25.30
CA GLY A 138 -27.99 17.06 -25.82
C GLY A 138 -29.08 16.40 -24.97
N ILE A 139 -29.98 15.65 -25.60
CA ILE A 139 -31.05 14.89 -24.92
C ILE A 139 -30.60 13.51 -24.39
N SER A 140 -29.39 13.08 -24.74
CA SER A 140 -28.86 11.79 -24.30
C SER A 140 -28.13 11.94 -22.97
N THR A 141 -28.38 11.03 -22.03
CA THR A 141 -27.64 10.94 -20.76
C THR A 141 -26.77 9.70 -20.79
N GLU A 142 -25.47 9.90 -20.62
CA GLU A 142 -24.47 8.83 -20.54
C GLU A 142 -24.00 8.66 -19.09
N GLU A 143 -23.63 7.43 -18.73
CA GLU A 143 -23.02 7.09 -17.44
C GLU A 143 -21.54 6.77 -17.64
N ARG A 144 -20.69 7.28 -16.74
CA ARG A 144 -19.25 6.98 -16.68
C ARG A 144 -18.81 6.75 -15.25
N SER A 145 -17.61 6.18 -15.07
CA SER A 145 -16.98 6.02 -13.77
C SER A 145 -15.86 7.03 -13.52
N GLY A 146 -15.61 7.31 -12.24
CA GLY A 146 -14.49 8.11 -11.77
C GLY A 146 -14.49 8.19 -10.23
N LEU A 147 -13.56 8.99 -9.70
CA LEU A 147 -13.50 9.31 -8.28
C LEU A 147 -14.53 10.39 -7.95
N ILE A 148 -15.53 9.99 -7.18
CA ILE A 148 -16.65 10.81 -6.72
C ILE A 148 -16.64 10.93 -5.19
N GLU A 149 -17.63 11.61 -4.62
CA GLU A 149 -17.78 11.81 -3.16
C GLU A 149 -16.48 12.33 -2.51
N ARG A 150 -15.84 13.29 -3.19
CA ARG A 150 -14.53 13.81 -2.79
C ARG A 150 -14.65 14.64 -1.53
N ARG A 151 -13.79 14.34 -0.58
CA ARG A 151 -13.59 15.11 0.65
C ARG A 151 -12.11 15.47 0.77
N ASP A 152 -11.83 16.76 0.85
CA ASP A 152 -10.47 17.24 1.05
C ASP A 152 -9.89 16.71 2.36
N VAL A 153 -8.61 16.37 2.32
CA VAL A 153 -7.87 15.88 3.47
C VAL A 153 -6.51 16.55 3.54
N GLN A 154 -5.98 16.65 4.76
CA GLN A 154 -4.65 17.17 5.01
C GLN A 154 -3.78 16.10 5.66
N ALA A 155 -2.50 16.11 5.31
CA ALA A 155 -1.53 15.26 5.97
C ALA A 155 -1.27 15.78 7.40
N THR A 156 -1.33 14.87 8.35
CA THR A 156 -0.76 15.07 9.69
C THR A 156 0.71 14.66 9.69
N ASN A 157 1.50 15.15 10.64
CA ASN A 157 2.93 14.80 10.75
C ASN A 157 3.71 14.91 9.42
N GLY A 158 3.36 15.89 8.58
CA GLY A 158 4.02 16.17 7.30
C GLY A 158 3.68 15.24 6.13
N CYS A 159 3.25 13.99 6.36
CA CYS A 159 2.92 13.05 5.27
C CYS A 159 1.97 11.89 5.64
N LEU A 160 1.32 11.94 6.81
CA LEU A 160 0.42 10.89 7.30
C LEU A 160 -1.06 11.23 7.04
N TYR A 161 -1.77 10.32 6.37
CA TYR A 161 -3.22 10.34 6.24
C TYR A 161 -3.84 9.21 7.06
N SER A 162 -4.72 9.55 8.01
CA SER A 162 -5.32 8.59 8.94
C SER A 162 -6.83 8.46 8.78
N GLY A 163 -7.40 7.39 9.35
CA GLY A 163 -8.84 7.18 9.37
C GLY A 163 -9.42 6.74 8.02
N LEU A 164 -8.59 6.15 7.15
CA LEU A 164 -9.02 5.68 5.84
C LEU A 164 -9.81 4.38 6.00
N ALA A 165 -10.91 4.27 5.25
CA ALA A 165 -11.83 3.15 5.31
C ALA A 165 -11.71 2.24 4.08
N VAL A 166 -12.36 1.09 4.17
CA VAL A 166 -12.53 0.18 3.04
C VAL A 166 -13.32 0.90 1.94
N GLY A 167 -12.80 0.87 0.70
CA GLY A 167 -13.38 1.54 -0.47
C GLY A 167 -12.94 3.00 -0.65
N ASP A 168 -12.20 3.55 0.30
CA ASP A 168 -11.60 4.87 0.11
C ASP A 168 -10.49 4.81 -0.94
N VAL A 169 -10.37 5.91 -1.68
CA VAL A 169 -9.27 6.20 -2.57
C VAL A 169 -8.62 7.49 -2.09
N LEU A 170 -7.42 7.39 -1.55
CA LEU A 170 -6.63 8.57 -1.24
C LEU A 170 -5.95 9.05 -2.51
N TYR A 171 -6.19 10.32 -2.87
CA TYR A 171 -5.48 11.07 -3.90
C TYR A 171 -4.58 12.10 -3.24
N VAL A 172 -3.33 12.21 -3.69
CA VAL A 172 -2.36 13.22 -3.22
C VAL A 172 -1.52 13.73 -4.38
N GLU A 173 -1.36 15.04 -4.50
CA GLU A 173 -0.36 15.67 -5.36
C GLU A 173 0.94 15.90 -4.61
N VAL A 174 2.06 15.65 -5.29
CA VAL A 174 3.41 15.96 -4.79
C VAL A 174 4.22 16.69 -5.86
N ASP A 175 5.32 17.35 -5.46
CA ASP A 175 6.25 17.97 -6.40
C ASP A 175 6.86 16.91 -7.31
N LYS A 176 6.63 17.05 -8.62
CA LYS A 176 7.11 16.09 -9.62
C LYS A 176 8.63 15.95 -9.61
N ALA A 177 9.34 17.05 -9.40
CA ALA A 177 10.81 17.07 -9.39
C ALA A 177 11.42 16.35 -8.18
N LYS A 178 10.67 16.14 -7.10
CA LYS A 178 11.15 15.49 -5.87
C LYS A 178 10.76 14.02 -5.78
N TYR A 179 9.79 13.58 -6.58
CA TYR A 179 9.23 12.25 -6.48
C TYR A 179 9.83 11.30 -7.53
N ASP A 180 10.62 10.33 -7.05
CA ASP A 180 11.04 9.17 -7.84
C ASP A 180 10.20 7.94 -7.48
N LYS A 181 9.26 7.58 -8.36
CA LYS A 181 8.35 6.44 -8.15
C LYS A 181 9.07 5.10 -7.95
N HIS A 182 10.31 4.95 -8.41
CA HIS A 182 11.06 3.71 -8.33
C HIS A 182 11.84 3.56 -7.01
N ALA A 183 11.88 4.63 -6.21
CA ALA A 183 12.64 4.66 -4.97
C ALA A 183 11.83 4.25 -3.74
N TYR A 184 10.54 3.92 -3.89
CA TYR A 184 9.63 3.66 -2.78
C TYR A 184 8.97 2.29 -2.90
N SER A 185 8.70 1.68 -1.74
CA SER A 185 7.98 0.41 -1.59
C SER A 185 7.04 0.49 -0.39
N ILE A 186 5.91 -0.21 -0.45
CA ILE A 186 4.93 -0.18 0.63
C ILE A 186 5.35 -1.17 1.71
N GLN A 187 5.29 -0.71 2.95
CA GLN A 187 5.49 -1.53 4.12
C GLN A 187 4.31 -1.27 5.05
N CYS A 188 3.51 -2.30 5.30
CA CYS A 188 2.36 -2.21 6.18
C CYS A 188 2.54 -3.14 7.37
N VAL A 189 2.11 -2.69 8.54
CA VAL A 189 2.05 -3.50 9.77
C VAL A 189 0.70 -3.26 10.43
N SER A 190 0.05 -4.34 10.86
CA SER A 190 -1.18 -4.21 11.65
C SER A 190 -0.89 -3.54 12.99
N TYR A 191 -1.89 -2.89 13.58
CA TYR A 191 -1.67 -2.14 14.83
C TYR A 191 -1.17 -3.01 15.98
N ASP A 192 -1.62 -4.27 16.06
CA ASP A 192 -1.16 -5.28 17.01
C ASP A 192 0.19 -5.93 16.63
N GLY A 193 0.67 -5.73 15.39
CA GLY A 193 1.90 -6.30 14.86
C GLY A 193 1.80 -7.77 14.42
N SER A 194 0.60 -8.34 14.39
CA SER A 194 0.39 -9.75 14.00
C SER A 194 0.51 -9.98 12.49
N GLU A 195 0.28 -8.95 11.68
CA GLU A 195 0.30 -9.01 10.22
C GLU A 195 1.24 -7.96 9.61
N GLN A 196 1.85 -8.34 8.49
CA GLN A 196 2.64 -7.44 7.66
C GLN A 196 2.25 -7.60 6.19
N LEU A 197 2.10 -6.48 5.47
CA LEU A 197 1.77 -6.48 4.06
C LEU A 197 2.90 -5.82 3.26
N ASP A 198 3.16 -6.40 2.09
CA ASP A 198 4.12 -5.95 1.10
C ASP A 198 3.41 -5.29 -0.09
N ASN A 199 4.16 -5.00 -1.16
CA ASN A 199 3.63 -4.41 -2.40
C ASN A 199 2.52 -5.23 -3.07
N VAL A 200 2.41 -6.52 -2.76
CA VAL A 200 1.39 -7.41 -3.35
C VAL A 200 0.12 -7.38 -2.53
N ASN A 201 0.24 -7.39 -1.20
CA ASN A 201 -0.89 -7.55 -0.28
C ASN A 201 -1.35 -6.22 0.36
N GLY A 202 -0.57 -5.15 0.19
CA GLY A 202 -0.89 -3.80 0.64
C GLY A 202 -1.87 -3.06 -0.28
N PRO A 203 -2.20 -1.81 0.04
CA PRO A 203 -3.05 -0.98 -0.80
C PRO A 203 -2.45 -0.85 -2.20
N ARG A 204 -3.31 -0.86 -3.24
CA ARG A 204 -2.85 -0.67 -4.62
C ARG A 204 -2.48 0.78 -4.85
N ILE A 205 -1.35 1.01 -5.49
CA ILE A 205 -0.78 2.35 -5.66
C ILE A 205 -0.80 2.72 -7.14
N ASN A 206 -1.18 3.97 -7.45
CA ASN A 206 -1.25 4.54 -8.80
C ASN A 206 -2.14 3.75 -9.77
N ASN A 207 -3.16 3.08 -9.24
CA ASN A 207 -4.14 2.33 -10.00
C ASN A 207 -5.21 3.23 -10.65
N TYR A 208 -5.39 4.46 -10.15
CA TYR A 208 -6.24 5.47 -10.78
C TYR A 208 -5.41 6.40 -11.67
N LYS A 209 -6.01 6.88 -12.76
CA LYS A 209 -5.40 7.72 -13.80
C LYS A 209 -6.12 9.07 -13.91
N GLY A 210 -5.60 9.97 -14.73
CA GLY A 210 -6.21 11.29 -14.93
C GLY A 210 -7.69 11.24 -15.32
N LYS A 211 -8.11 10.23 -16.11
CA LYS A 211 -9.54 9.99 -16.43
C LYS A 211 -10.41 9.70 -15.21
N ASP A 212 -9.86 9.27 -14.09
CA ASP A 212 -10.66 8.96 -12.91
C ASP A 212 -10.83 10.23 -12.06
N VAL A 213 -9.93 11.21 -12.17
CA VAL A 213 -9.96 12.48 -11.43
C VAL A 213 -10.59 13.62 -12.23
N MET A 214 -10.23 13.80 -13.49
CA MET A 214 -10.77 14.86 -14.36
C MET A 214 -12.07 14.38 -15.02
N LEU A 215 -13.22 14.62 -14.38
CA LEU A 215 -14.51 14.12 -14.85
C LEU A 215 -14.92 14.72 -16.21
N HIS A 216 -15.85 14.06 -16.91
CA HIS A 216 -16.33 14.58 -18.18
C HIS A 216 -17.03 15.93 -17.96
N THR A 217 -16.77 16.92 -18.81
CA THR A 217 -17.45 18.23 -18.74
C THR A 217 -18.98 18.06 -18.86
N GLY A 218 -19.73 18.78 -18.03
CA GLY A 218 -21.19 18.67 -17.95
C GLY A 218 -21.68 17.50 -17.09
N HIS A 219 -20.82 16.93 -16.25
CA HIS A 219 -21.23 15.91 -15.28
C HIS A 219 -22.06 16.50 -14.12
N SER A 220 -22.85 15.65 -13.48
CA SER A 220 -23.82 16.03 -12.44
C SER A 220 -23.25 16.36 -11.05
N LEU A 221 -21.92 16.31 -10.87
CA LEU A 221 -21.29 16.40 -9.52
C LEU A 221 -20.54 17.71 -9.26
N GLY A 222 -20.43 18.61 -10.25
CA GLY A 222 -19.83 19.94 -10.08
C GLY A 222 -18.34 19.96 -9.70
N TYR A 223 -17.57 18.96 -10.10
CA TYR A 223 -16.13 18.89 -9.81
C TYR A 223 -15.33 19.53 -10.93
N GLU A 224 -14.42 20.43 -10.57
CA GLU A 224 -13.43 20.97 -11.49
C GLU A 224 -12.02 20.48 -11.09
N PRO A 225 -11.09 20.37 -12.04
CA PRO A 225 -11.23 20.63 -13.48
C PRO A 225 -11.96 19.48 -14.23
N THR A 226 -12.65 19.82 -15.32
CA THR A 226 -13.26 18.84 -16.26
C THR A 226 -12.60 18.84 -17.64
N ALA A 227 -12.83 17.78 -18.42
CA ALA A 227 -12.46 17.71 -19.83
C ALA A 227 -13.46 16.87 -20.65
N THR A 228 -13.66 17.22 -21.92
CA THR A 228 -14.50 16.45 -22.85
C THR A 228 -13.71 15.30 -23.50
N GLY A 229 -14.43 14.40 -24.18
CA GLY A 229 -13.84 13.39 -25.05
C GLY A 229 -13.63 12.01 -24.40
N SER A 230 -12.72 11.24 -24.97
CA SER A 230 -12.41 9.87 -24.55
C SER A 230 -11.63 9.83 -23.22
N ASN A 231 -11.54 8.64 -22.63
CA ASN A 231 -10.74 8.41 -21.42
C ASN A 231 -9.25 8.76 -21.61
N SER A 232 -8.70 8.53 -22.80
CA SER A 232 -7.31 8.90 -23.10
C SER A 232 -7.14 10.42 -23.16
N GLN A 233 -8.07 11.13 -23.81
CA GLN A 233 -8.03 12.60 -23.92
C GLN A 233 -8.15 13.26 -22.54
N ARG A 234 -9.07 12.79 -21.70
CA ARG A 234 -9.22 13.29 -20.32
C ARG A 234 -7.99 13.01 -19.45
N SER A 235 -7.38 11.84 -19.58
CA SER A 235 -6.12 11.53 -18.88
C SER A 235 -4.99 12.47 -19.32
N GLY A 236 -4.83 12.67 -20.64
CA GLY A 236 -3.81 13.58 -21.17
C GLY A 236 -4.03 15.03 -20.77
N ALA A 237 -5.28 15.50 -20.73
CA ALA A 237 -5.61 16.84 -20.24
C ALA A 237 -5.26 17.01 -18.76
N TYR A 238 -5.49 15.98 -17.93
CA TYR A 238 -5.12 16.03 -16.53
C TYR A 238 -3.61 15.99 -16.31
N ASP A 239 -2.90 15.13 -17.06
CA ASP A 239 -1.44 15.06 -17.03
C ASP A 239 -0.81 16.42 -17.44
N ALA A 240 -1.36 17.07 -18.47
CA ALA A 240 -0.93 18.40 -18.89
C ALA A 240 -1.15 19.45 -17.80
N LEU A 241 -2.30 19.41 -17.11
CA LEU A 241 -2.60 20.30 -15.99
C LEU A 241 -1.61 20.11 -14.82
N LEU A 242 -1.35 18.87 -14.44
CA LEU A 242 -0.38 18.55 -13.37
C LEU A 242 1.03 19.00 -13.77
N ASN A 243 1.45 18.73 -15.02
CA ASN A 243 2.74 19.16 -15.54
C ASN A 243 2.91 20.68 -15.50
N LYS A 244 1.89 21.45 -15.90
CA LYS A 244 1.91 22.92 -15.82
C LYS A 244 2.10 23.43 -14.39
N ARG A 245 1.62 22.68 -13.40
CA ARG A 245 1.74 22.99 -11.96
C ARG A 245 3.02 22.40 -11.33
N GLY A 246 3.85 21.70 -12.10
CA GLY A 246 5.02 20.97 -11.57
C GLY A 246 4.66 19.82 -10.62
N ARG A 247 3.45 19.28 -10.73
CA ARG A 247 2.90 18.25 -9.85
C ARG A 247 2.86 16.89 -10.53
N THR A 248 2.83 15.86 -9.70
CA THR A 248 2.40 14.51 -10.08
C THR A 248 1.43 14.01 -9.02
N MET A 249 0.50 13.15 -9.43
CA MET A 249 -0.45 12.54 -8.50
C MET A 249 0.04 11.18 -8.00
N LEU A 250 -0.40 10.83 -6.81
CA LEU A 250 -0.29 9.53 -6.17
C LEU A 250 -1.69 9.09 -5.76
N THR A 251 -2.02 7.83 -5.98
CA THR A 251 -3.30 7.27 -5.52
C THR A 251 -3.09 6.00 -4.72
N PHE A 252 -3.84 5.84 -3.64
CA PHE A 252 -3.87 4.61 -2.83
C PHE A 252 -5.30 4.10 -2.76
N ASN A 253 -5.51 2.86 -3.17
CA ASN A 253 -6.81 2.20 -3.16
C ASN A 253 -6.89 1.17 -2.03
N PHE A 254 -7.87 1.33 -1.15
CA PHE A 254 -8.11 0.47 0.01
C PHE A 254 -9.26 -0.51 -0.28
N GLY A 255 -9.04 -1.43 -1.22
CA GLY A 255 -10.05 -2.42 -1.63
C GLY A 255 -10.45 -3.39 -0.50
N ALA A 256 -11.67 -3.94 -0.60
CA ALA A 256 -12.20 -4.91 0.34
C ALA A 256 -11.64 -6.32 0.09
N LEU A 257 -11.38 -7.04 1.16
CA LEU A 257 -10.90 -8.43 1.13
C LEU A 257 -11.89 -9.34 1.84
N HIS A 258 -12.47 -10.28 1.10
CA HIS A 258 -13.41 -11.32 1.57
C HIS A 258 -12.85 -12.20 2.71
N THR A 259 -11.53 -12.23 2.94
CA THR A 259 -10.91 -13.00 4.04
C THR A 259 -11.01 -12.34 5.40
N ASP A 260 -11.21 -11.02 5.47
CA ASP A 260 -11.01 -10.26 6.70
C ASP A 260 -12.33 -10.01 7.43
N LYS A 261 -12.75 -10.97 8.26
CA LYS A 261 -14.09 -11.00 8.85
C LYS A 261 -14.37 -9.91 9.92
N SER A 262 -13.33 -9.35 10.55
CA SER A 262 -13.47 -8.42 11.68
C SER A 262 -12.94 -7.01 11.43
N GLY A 263 -12.32 -6.78 10.28
CA GLY A 263 -11.53 -5.60 10.02
C GLY A 263 -10.21 -5.58 10.80
N THR A 264 -9.13 -5.13 10.15
CA THR A 264 -7.80 -5.00 10.75
C THR A 264 -7.24 -3.63 10.41
N ASP A 265 -6.79 -2.89 11.41
CA ASP A 265 -6.17 -1.58 11.23
C ASP A 265 -4.69 -1.73 10.92
N PHE A 266 -4.26 -1.10 9.83
CA PHE A 266 -2.89 -1.11 9.36
C PHE A 266 -2.32 0.29 9.35
N PHE A 267 -1.03 0.38 9.69
CA PHE A 267 -0.20 1.52 9.38
C PHE A 267 0.73 1.13 8.23
N CYS A 268 0.73 1.92 7.16
CA CYS A 268 1.61 1.71 6.01
C CYS A 268 2.50 2.92 5.73
N GLN A 269 3.70 2.65 5.25
CA GLN A 269 4.63 3.65 4.73
C GLN A 269 4.97 3.34 3.28
N TRP A 270 4.86 4.34 2.40
CA TRP A 270 5.46 4.31 1.06
C TRP A 270 6.91 4.73 1.23
N PHE A 271 7.74 3.75 1.58
CA PHE A 271 9.04 3.90 2.22
C PHE A 271 10.20 3.74 1.24
N ASN A 272 11.18 4.62 1.36
CA ASN A 272 12.44 4.54 0.64
C ASN A 272 13.52 3.99 1.59
N ASP A 273 13.96 2.77 1.30
CA ASP A 273 14.93 2.02 2.10
C ASP A 273 16.32 2.67 2.14
N LYS A 274 16.74 3.32 1.06
CA LYS A 274 18.02 4.04 0.97
C LYS A 274 18.07 5.25 1.89
N THR A 275 16.96 5.97 2.05
CA THR A 275 16.92 7.24 2.80
C THR A 275 16.28 7.12 4.18
N GLY A 276 15.56 6.03 4.45
CA GLY A 276 14.79 5.88 5.68
C GLY A 276 13.58 6.80 5.76
N LYS A 277 13.12 7.34 4.63
CA LYS A 277 12.02 8.33 4.56
C LYS A 277 10.84 7.81 3.76
N SER A 278 9.66 8.19 4.20
CA SER A 278 8.39 7.89 3.55
C SER A 278 7.98 9.03 2.63
N ALA A 279 7.61 8.71 1.40
CA ALA A 279 6.90 9.64 0.53
C ALA A 279 5.56 10.03 1.17
N LEU A 280 4.81 9.03 1.63
CA LEU A 280 3.54 9.15 2.32
C LEU A 280 3.39 8.02 3.34
N ALA A 281 2.59 8.25 4.37
CA ALA A 281 2.12 7.23 5.29
C ALA A 281 0.60 7.23 5.36
N VAL A 282 0.01 6.06 5.54
CA VAL A 282 -1.43 5.89 5.61
C VAL A 282 -1.81 4.98 6.77
N ALA A 283 -2.87 5.34 7.48
CA ALA A 283 -3.54 4.47 8.43
C ALA A 283 -4.93 4.14 7.91
N TYR A 284 -5.15 2.86 7.61
CA TYR A 284 -6.39 2.39 6.99
C TYR A 284 -6.90 1.11 7.62
N ARG A 285 -8.21 0.93 7.60
CA ARG A 285 -8.84 -0.33 7.97
C ARG A 285 -8.99 -1.19 6.73
N ARG A 286 -8.40 -2.38 6.76
CA ARG A 286 -8.72 -3.47 5.83
C ARG A 286 -9.92 -4.22 6.39
N GLY A 287 -10.87 -4.65 5.56
CA GLY A 287 -12.10 -5.26 6.06
C GLY A 287 -12.87 -6.03 4.98
N PRO A 288 -13.98 -6.68 5.39
CA PRO A 288 -14.68 -7.63 4.54
C PRO A 288 -15.34 -6.94 3.34
N GLN A 289 -15.57 -7.72 2.29
CA GLN A 289 -16.48 -7.32 1.21
C GLN A 289 -17.91 -7.34 1.76
N GLY A 290 -18.62 -6.23 1.57
CA GLY A 290 -20.06 -6.12 1.86
C GLY A 290 -20.91 -6.83 0.84
#